data_AF-A0A2M7WRE8-F1
#
_entry.id   AF-A0A2M7WRE8-F1
#
_cell.length_a   1.000
_cell.length_b   1.000
_cell.length_c   1.000
_cell.angle_alpha   90.00
_cell.angle_beta   90.00
_cell.angle_gamma   90.00
#
_symmetry.space_group_name_H-M   'P 1'
#
loop_
_entity.id
_entity.type
_entity.pdbx_description
1 polymer ?
#
loop_
_entity_poly.entity_id
_entity_poly.type
_entity_poly.pdbx_seq_one_letter_code
_entity_poly.pdbx_strand_id
1 'polypeptide(L)'
;TGGLVDDDRDAFLADIAAEQMKDVTVFGTARKMDFSQFKPRGHYTDSVPLTRYFQAMMWLGRVDLRFVEQDPWSGEWLFQPRQLAVAVLLDQAVRGADAMTGWDRANDLITMLVGPVDYIDFRGVHRLAADYALADATAAATLPGEAAATLVADLLGGRYGEQRINS
;
A
#
# COMPACT_ATOMS: atom_id res chain seq x y z
N THR A 1 -12.52 17.07 -11.12
CA THR A 1 -11.29 17.01 -11.93
C THR A 1 -10.84 15.56 -11.98
N GLY A 2 -11.37 14.79 -12.94
CA GLY A 2 -11.10 13.35 -13.07
C GLY A 2 -9.97 12.99 -14.05
N GLY A 3 -9.65 13.88 -14.99
CA GLY A 3 -8.78 13.59 -16.15
C GLY A 3 -7.53 12.78 -15.84
N LEU A 4 -6.61 13.30 -15.02
CA LEU A 4 -5.34 12.60 -14.74
C LEU A 4 -5.54 11.26 -14.02
N VAL A 5 -6.50 11.16 -13.10
CA VAL A 5 -6.79 9.91 -12.38
C VAL A 5 -7.45 8.88 -13.30
N ASP A 6 -8.33 9.36 -14.19
CA ASP A 6 -8.99 8.54 -15.21
C ASP A 6 -7.96 8.04 -16.24
N ASP A 7 -7.03 8.89 -16.65
CA ASP A 7 -5.94 8.55 -17.58
C ASP A 7 -5.00 7.48 -16.97
N ASP A 8 -4.58 7.67 -15.71
CA ASP A 8 -3.73 6.70 -15.00
C ASP A 8 -4.45 5.35 -14.81
N ARG A 9 -5.75 5.37 -14.48
CA ARG A 9 -6.59 4.17 -14.41
C ARG A 9 -6.64 3.45 -15.75
N ASP A 10 -6.95 4.18 -16.82
CA ASP A 10 -7.16 3.59 -18.15
C ASP A 10 -5.85 3.04 -18.72
N ALA A 11 -4.72 3.72 -18.46
CA ALA A 11 -3.39 3.19 -18.77
C ALA A 11 -3.10 1.88 -18.02
N PHE A 12 -3.41 1.81 -16.73
CA PHE A 12 -3.21 0.60 -15.94
C PHE A 12 -4.10 -0.57 -16.43
N LEU A 13 -5.36 -0.29 -16.78
CA LEU A 13 -6.27 -1.28 -17.35
C LEU A 13 -5.79 -1.77 -18.73
N ALA A 14 -5.21 -0.89 -19.55
CA ALA A 14 -4.59 -1.29 -20.81
C ALA A 14 -3.40 -2.22 -20.60
N ASP A 15 -2.58 -1.97 -19.58
CA ASP A 15 -1.46 -2.84 -19.23
C ASP A 15 -1.91 -4.22 -18.73
N ILE A 16 -3.01 -4.28 -17.95
CA ILE A 16 -3.67 -5.55 -17.58
C ILE A 16 -4.06 -6.34 -18.83
N ALA A 17 -4.65 -5.69 -19.83
CA ALA A 17 -5.07 -6.34 -21.05
C ALA A 17 -3.88 -6.83 -21.92
N ALA A 18 -2.72 -6.18 -21.82
CA ALA A 18 -1.52 -6.53 -22.58
C ALA A 18 -0.79 -7.77 -22.05
N GLU A 19 -0.98 -8.14 -20.78
CA GLU A 19 -0.35 -9.29 -20.11
C GLU A 19 1.20 -9.30 -20.22
N GLN A 20 1.84 -8.13 -20.26
CA GLN A 20 3.31 -8.02 -20.41
C GLN A 20 4.03 -7.67 -19.10
N MET A 21 5.35 -7.89 -19.08
CA MET A 21 6.23 -7.28 -18.08
C MET A 21 6.39 -5.78 -18.37
N LYS A 22 6.13 -4.92 -17.39
CA LYS A 22 6.28 -3.48 -17.54
C LYS A 22 6.67 -2.80 -16.23
N ASP A 23 7.43 -1.71 -16.35
CA ASP A 23 7.64 -0.78 -15.23
C ASP A 23 6.48 0.20 -15.18
N VAL A 24 5.79 0.26 -14.04
CA VAL A 24 4.69 1.18 -13.79
C VAL A 24 4.94 2.00 -12.54
N THR A 25 4.48 3.24 -12.52
CA THR A 25 4.58 4.10 -11.34
C THR A 25 3.31 3.97 -10.53
N VAL A 26 3.42 3.44 -9.32
CA VAL A 26 2.29 3.33 -8.38
C VAL A 26 2.65 4.13 -7.14
N PHE A 27 1.77 5.05 -6.75
CA PHE A 27 1.98 5.97 -5.62
C PHE A 27 3.34 6.69 -5.62
N GLY A 28 3.84 7.04 -6.82
CA GLY A 28 5.08 7.79 -7.00
C GLY A 28 6.35 6.94 -7.04
N THR A 29 6.25 5.62 -6.98
CA THR A 29 7.41 4.73 -7.05
C THR A 29 7.30 3.78 -8.23
N ALA A 30 8.39 3.62 -8.98
CA ALA A 30 8.47 2.67 -10.08
C ALA A 30 8.46 1.23 -9.54
N ARG A 31 7.64 0.39 -10.17
CA ARG A 31 7.45 -1.02 -9.84
C ARG A 31 7.51 -1.82 -11.12
N LYS A 32 8.40 -2.80 -11.16
CA LYS A 32 8.40 -3.80 -12.22
C LYS A 32 7.28 -4.80 -11.94
N MET A 33 6.28 -4.85 -12.81
CA MET A 33 5.11 -5.70 -12.62
C MET A 33 4.88 -6.62 -13.81
N ASP A 34 4.54 -7.86 -13.49
CA ASP A 34 4.10 -8.87 -14.46
C ASP A 34 2.58 -8.79 -14.62
N PHE A 35 2.11 -8.22 -15.73
CA PHE A 35 0.67 -8.09 -15.98
C PHE A 35 0.01 -9.40 -16.44
N SER A 36 0.77 -10.43 -16.84
CA SER A 36 0.20 -11.78 -17.04
C SER A 36 -0.42 -12.34 -15.76
N GLN A 37 -0.05 -11.73 -14.63
CA GLN A 37 -0.60 -11.82 -13.29
C GLN A 37 -2.13 -11.82 -13.23
N PHE A 38 -2.68 -10.89 -13.99
CA PHE A 38 -4.07 -10.46 -13.95
C PHE A 38 -4.98 -11.31 -14.84
N LYS A 39 -4.41 -12.22 -15.63
CA LYS A 39 -5.18 -13.16 -16.45
C LYS A 39 -6.02 -14.07 -15.55
N PRO A 40 -7.37 -14.01 -15.61
CA PRO A 40 -8.22 -14.88 -14.80
C PRO A 40 -7.97 -16.36 -15.07
N ARG A 41 -8.11 -17.19 -14.04
CA ARG A 41 -7.85 -18.64 -14.13
C ARG A 41 -8.93 -19.45 -13.41
N GLY A 42 -9.18 -20.68 -13.88
CA GLY A 42 -10.16 -21.58 -13.26
C GLY A 42 -11.57 -20.97 -13.24
N HIS A 43 -12.30 -21.17 -12.14
CA HIS A 43 -13.68 -20.67 -12.00
C HIS A 43 -13.82 -19.14 -12.14
N TYR A 44 -12.72 -18.37 -12.06
CA TYR A 44 -12.78 -16.93 -12.28
C TYR A 44 -13.05 -16.52 -13.74
N THR A 45 -12.96 -17.46 -14.70
CA THR A 45 -13.33 -17.22 -16.10
C THR A 45 -14.83 -17.36 -16.36
N ASP A 46 -15.60 -17.86 -15.40
CA ASP A 46 -16.99 -18.27 -15.62
C ASP A 46 -17.95 -17.08 -15.77
N SER A 47 -17.53 -15.88 -15.33
CA SER A 47 -18.35 -14.67 -15.48
C SER A 47 -17.53 -13.38 -15.41
N VAL A 48 -18.08 -12.30 -15.99
CA VAL A 48 -17.48 -10.96 -15.93
C VAL A 48 -17.28 -10.47 -14.48
N PRO A 49 -18.25 -10.65 -13.54
CA PRO A 49 -18.02 -10.30 -12.14
C PRO A 49 -16.83 -11.05 -11.52
N LEU A 50 -16.69 -12.36 -11.77
CA LEU A 50 -15.59 -13.14 -11.22
C LEU A 50 -14.23 -12.77 -11.82
N THR A 51 -14.20 -12.43 -13.11
CA THR A 51 -13.01 -11.89 -13.77
C THR A 51 -12.57 -10.57 -13.14
N ARG A 52 -13.51 -9.64 -12.91
CA ARG A 52 -13.21 -8.35 -12.24
C ARG A 52 -12.76 -8.56 -10.80
N TYR A 53 -13.41 -9.47 -10.07
CA TYR A 53 -13.01 -9.82 -8.71
C TYR A 53 -11.57 -10.35 -8.68
N PHE A 54 -11.22 -11.28 -9.57
CA PHE A 54 -9.86 -11.81 -9.67
C PHE A 54 -8.84 -10.69 -9.92
N GLN A 55 -9.09 -9.83 -10.91
CA GLN A 55 -8.19 -8.73 -11.24
C GLN A 55 -8.04 -7.72 -10.09
N ALA A 56 -9.13 -7.40 -9.39
CA ALA A 56 -9.09 -6.53 -8.22
C ALA A 56 -8.30 -7.16 -7.07
N MET A 57 -8.50 -8.45 -6.77
CA MET A 57 -7.74 -9.15 -5.74
C MET A 57 -6.26 -9.29 -6.12
N MET A 58 -5.94 -9.53 -7.39
CA MET A 58 -4.57 -9.52 -7.89
C MET A 58 -3.91 -8.16 -7.73
N TRP A 59 -4.65 -7.08 -7.99
CA TRP A 59 -4.17 -5.72 -7.77
C TRP A 59 -3.89 -5.46 -6.28
N LEU A 60 -4.85 -5.77 -5.41
CA LEU A 60 -4.72 -5.59 -3.96
C LEU A 60 -3.59 -6.42 -3.35
N GLY A 61 -3.31 -7.61 -3.90
CA GLY A 61 -2.19 -8.44 -3.46
C GLY A 61 -0.82 -8.02 -4.02
N ARG A 62 -0.78 -7.12 -5.00
CA ARG A 62 0.45 -6.66 -5.67
C ARG A 62 0.86 -5.25 -5.31
N VAL A 63 -0.12 -4.39 -5.11
CA VAL A 63 0.11 -3.00 -4.76
C VAL A 63 0.28 -2.92 -3.26
N ASP A 64 1.48 -2.51 -2.84
CA ASP A 64 1.83 -2.30 -1.44
C ASP A 64 2.17 -0.83 -1.15
N LEU A 65 2.24 -0.51 0.14
CA LEU A 65 2.68 0.77 0.65
C LEU A 65 3.97 0.57 1.46
N ARG A 66 5.11 0.72 0.78
CA ARG A 66 6.46 0.71 1.37
C ARG A 66 6.82 2.14 1.76
N PHE A 67 6.82 2.41 3.06
CA PHE A 67 7.17 3.75 3.57
C PHE A 67 8.67 4.02 3.48
N VAL A 68 9.46 2.95 3.56
CA VAL A 68 10.89 2.98 3.33
C VAL A 68 11.22 1.85 2.37
N GLU A 69 12.14 2.08 1.44
CA GLU A 69 12.64 1.07 0.52
C GLU A 69 14.14 1.23 0.35
N GLN A 70 14.87 0.11 0.30
CA GLN A 70 16.30 0.16 0.05
C GLN A 70 16.56 0.30 -1.44
N ASP A 71 17.38 1.28 -1.82
CA ASP A 71 17.87 1.39 -3.18
C ASP A 71 18.79 0.19 -3.49
N PRO A 72 18.50 -0.61 -4.53
CA PRO A 72 19.22 -1.86 -4.78
C PRO A 72 20.67 -1.66 -5.25
N TRP A 73 21.05 -0.44 -5.66
CA TRP A 73 22.41 -0.15 -6.15
C TRP A 73 23.30 0.49 -5.09
N SER A 74 22.77 1.46 -4.35
CA SER A 74 23.48 2.22 -3.32
C SER A 74 23.32 1.62 -1.92
N GLY A 75 22.28 0.82 -1.68
CA GLY A 75 21.93 0.30 -0.37
C GLY A 75 21.33 1.34 0.58
N GLU A 76 21.08 2.56 0.11
CA GLU A 76 20.49 3.64 0.91
C GLU A 76 19.01 3.38 1.18
N TRP A 77 18.55 3.69 2.39
CA TRP A 77 17.13 3.65 2.74
C TRP A 77 16.43 4.92 2.27
N LEU A 78 15.52 4.78 1.31
CA LEU A 78 14.75 5.86 0.73
C LEU A 78 13.36 5.95 1.35
N PHE A 79 13.04 7.12 1.91
CA PHE A 79 11.71 7.40 2.44
C PHE A 79 10.71 7.75 1.31
N GLN A 80 9.49 7.21 1.40
CA GLN A 80 8.42 7.36 0.41
C GLN A 80 7.24 8.15 1.00
N PRO A 81 7.31 9.50 1.07
CA PRO A 81 6.30 10.33 1.74
C PRO A 81 4.91 10.20 1.11
N ARG A 82 4.84 9.99 -0.22
CA ARG A 82 3.56 9.79 -0.91
C ARG A 82 2.87 8.49 -0.48
N GLN A 83 3.61 7.43 -0.21
CA GLN A 83 3.02 6.15 0.23
C GLN A 83 2.54 6.24 1.68
N LEU A 84 3.28 6.95 2.54
CA LEU A 84 2.80 7.29 3.88
C LEU A 84 1.52 8.12 3.84
N ALA A 85 1.46 9.12 2.96
CA ALA A 85 0.26 9.95 2.78
C ALA A 85 -0.97 9.13 2.37
N VAL A 86 -0.80 8.14 1.48
CA VAL A 86 -1.87 7.21 1.11
C VAL A 86 -2.32 6.38 2.31
N ALA A 87 -1.39 5.87 3.12
CA ALA A 87 -1.75 5.10 4.32
C ALA A 87 -2.51 5.94 5.35
N VAL A 88 -2.08 7.18 5.61
CA VAL A 88 -2.78 8.12 6.49
C VAL A 88 -4.19 8.43 5.95
N LEU A 89 -4.33 8.65 4.64
CA LEU A 89 -5.63 8.87 4.02
C LEU A 89 -6.56 7.66 4.20
N LEU A 90 -6.05 6.44 4.04
CA LEU A 90 -6.83 5.21 4.24
C LEU A 90 -7.23 5.01 5.70
N ASP A 91 -6.33 5.25 6.67
CA ASP A 91 -6.66 5.21 8.11
C ASP A 91 -7.79 6.20 8.44
N GLN A 92 -7.69 7.44 7.95
CA GLN A 92 -8.71 8.46 8.14
C GLN A 92 -10.04 8.07 7.51
N ALA A 93 -10.04 7.48 6.31
CA ALA A 93 -11.25 7.03 5.63
C ALA A 93 -11.94 5.89 6.42
N VAL A 94 -11.18 4.89 6.86
CA VAL A 94 -11.72 3.76 7.64
C VAL A 94 -12.31 4.24 8.97
N ARG A 95 -11.63 5.15 9.66
CA ARG A 95 -12.11 5.71 10.93
C ARG A 95 -13.30 6.65 10.75
N GLY A 96 -13.26 7.50 9.73
CA GLY A 96 -14.36 8.41 9.39
C GLY A 96 -15.64 7.67 8.98
N ALA A 97 -15.50 6.44 8.47
CA ALA A 97 -16.62 5.55 8.16
C ALA A 97 -17.07 4.65 9.34
N ASP A 98 -16.49 4.82 10.54
CA ASP A 98 -16.71 3.95 11.71
C ASP A 98 -16.48 2.45 11.41
N ALA A 99 -15.56 2.15 10.48
CA ALA A 99 -15.31 0.80 9.99
C ALA A 99 -14.26 0.03 10.83
N MET A 100 -13.62 0.69 11.81
CA MET A 100 -12.58 0.08 12.63
C MET A 100 -13.09 -1.13 13.41
N THR A 101 -14.32 -1.10 13.94
CA THR A 101 -14.88 -2.25 14.68
C THR A 101 -14.95 -3.51 13.81
N GLY A 102 -15.39 -3.36 12.55
CA GLY A 102 -15.46 -4.47 11.61
C GLY A 102 -14.09 -4.96 11.17
N TRP A 103 -13.20 -4.01 10.90
CA TRP A 103 -11.82 -4.30 10.51
C TRP A 103 -11.04 -5.02 11.63
N ASP A 104 -11.13 -4.53 12.87
CA ASP A 104 -10.47 -5.11 14.05
C ASP A 104 -10.91 -6.56 14.24
N ARG A 105 -12.22 -6.83 14.16
CA ARG A 105 -12.76 -8.19 14.29
C ARG A 105 -12.21 -9.13 13.22
N ALA A 106 -12.12 -8.67 11.97
CA ALA A 106 -11.58 -9.48 10.89
C ALA A 106 -10.07 -9.72 11.07
N ASN A 107 -9.32 -8.66 11.38
CA ASN A 107 -7.87 -8.70 11.54
C ASN A 107 -7.45 -9.56 12.74
N ASP A 108 -8.15 -9.47 13.87
CA ASP A 108 -7.85 -10.27 15.07
C ASP A 108 -8.16 -11.75 14.85
N LEU A 109 -9.23 -12.06 14.11
CA LEU A 109 -9.54 -13.44 13.73
C LEU A 109 -8.43 -14.04 12.84
N ILE A 110 -7.98 -13.29 11.84
CA ILE A 110 -6.89 -13.71 10.96
C ILE A 110 -5.60 -13.88 11.77
N THR A 111 -5.29 -12.92 12.64
CA THR A 111 -4.09 -12.94 13.50
C THR A 111 -4.09 -14.15 14.43
N MET A 112 -5.24 -14.50 15.00
CA MET A 112 -5.39 -15.68 15.85
C MET A 112 -5.15 -16.99 15.06
N LEU A 113 -5.58 -17.05 13.79
CA LEU A 113 -5.49 -18.27 12.96
C LEU A 113 -4.12 -18.43 12.29
N VAL A 114 -3.51 -17.34 11.82
CA VAL A 114 -2.32 -17.36 10.96
C VAL A 114 -1.08 -16.86 11.70
N GLY A 115 -1.25 -16.01 12.72
CA GLY A 115 -0.18 -15.34 13.44
C GLY A 115 -0.14 -13.82 13.19
N PRO A 116 0.78 -13.10 13.86
CA PRO A 116 0.91 -11.66 13.71
C PRO A 116 1.32 -11.28 12.29
N VAL A 117 0.87 -10.10 11.86
CA VAL A 117 1.23 -9.51 10.58
C VAL A 117 2.66 -8.93 10.61
N ASP A 118 3.36 -9.01 9.49
CA ASP A 118 4.71 -8.47 9.27
C ASP A 118 4.69 -7.16 8.45
N TYR A 119 3.60 -6.40 8.61
CA TYR A 119 3.38 -5.08 8.01
C TYR A 119 2.72 -4.13 9.02
N ILE A 120 2.71 -2.84 8.66
CA ILE A 120 2.03 -1.80 9.45
C ILE A 120 0.55 -1.78 9.04
N ASP A 121 -0.32 -2.18 9.96
CA ASP A 121 -1.78 -2.14 9.80
C ASP A 121 -2.37 -0.77 10.16
N PHE A 122 -3.70 -0.60 10.10
CA PHE A 122 -4.34 0.68 10.46
C PHE A 122 -4.10 1.09 11.92
N ARG A 123 -3.88 0.15 12.84
CA ARG A 123 -3.53 0.49 14.24
C ARG A 123 -2.12 1.07 14.29
N GLY A 124 -1.18 0.49 13.54
CA GLY A 124 0.19 0.98 13.39
C GLY A 124 0.26 2.35 12.72
N VAL A 125 -0.45 2.53 11.60
CA VAL A 125 -0.53 3.83 10.89
C VAL A 125 -1.11 4.91 11.80
N HIS A 126 -2.16 4.60 12.56
CA HIS A 126 -2.76 5.56 13.48
C HIS A 126 -1.82 5.99 14.61
N ARG A 127 -1.08 5.04 15.21
CA ARG A 127 -0.06 5.35 16.22
C ARG A 127 1.06 6.20 15.65
N LEU A 128 1.56 5.84 14.46
CA LEU A 128 2.58 6.62 13.74
C LEU A 128 2.08 8.04 13.47
N ALA A 129 0.86 8.19 12.96
CA ALA A 129 0.28 9.50 12.69
C ALA A 129 0.16 10.36 13.95
N ALA A 130 -0.20 9.77 15.10
CA ALA A 130 -0.24 10.46 16.38
C ALA A 130 1.16 10.89 16.86
N ASP A 131 2.15 9.99 16.80
CA ASP A 131 3.52 10.23 17.28
C ASP A 131 4.23 11.34 16.48
N TYR A 132 3.93 11.48 15.19
CA TYR A 132 4.50 12.50 14.29
C TYR A 132 3.56 13.69 14.02
N ALA A 133 2.43 13.78 14.71
CA ALA A 133 1.41 14.82 14.50
C ALA A 133 0.94 14.97 13.04
N LEU A 134 0.78 13.84 12.33
CA LEU A 134 0.30 13.81 10.95
C LEU A 134 -1.22 13.95 10.93
N ALA A 135 -1.69 15.20 10.86
CA ALA A 135 -3.12 15.51 10.89
C ALA A 135 -3.87 15.04 9.63
N ASP A 136 -3.18 14.88 8.49
CA ASP A 136 -3.75 14.44 7.22
C ASP A 136 -2.67 13.92 6.26
N ALA A 137 -3.11 13.49 5.07
CA ALA A 137 -2.23 13.05 3.99
C ALA A 137 -1.26 14.14 3.52
N THR A 138 -1.61 15.43 3.62
CA THR A 138 -0.72 16.53 3.25
C THR A 138 0.46 16.62 4.20
N ALA A 139 0.19 16.59 5.51
CA ALA A 139 1.22 16.60 6.56
C ALA A 139 2.19 15.43 6.40
N ALA A 140 1.68 14.25 6.06
CA ALA A 140 2.49 13.07 5.75
C ALA A 140 3.35 13.25 4.47
N ALA A 141 2.77 13.84 3.41
CA ALA A 141 3.47 14.07 2.15
C ALA A 141 4.57 15.14 2.25
N THR A 142 4.45 16.08 3.19
CA THR A 142 5.37 17.21 3.36
C THR A 142 6.17 17.12 4.67
N LEU A 143 6.39 15.91 5.19
CA LEU A 143 7.10 15.70 6.45
C LEU A 143 8.51 16.31 6.37
N PRO A 144 8.93 17.18 7.31
CA PRO A 144 10.25 17.80 7.28
C PRO A 144 11.39 16.78 7.35
N GLY A 145 12.55 17.09 6.75
CA GLY A 145 13.65 16.14 6.60
C GLY A 145 14.18 15.52 7.90
N GLU A 146 14.27 16.30 8.99
CA GLU A 146 14.69 15.78 10.30
C GLU A 146 13.66 14.81 10.91
N ALA A 147 12.37 15.16 10.81
CA ALA A 147 11.29 14.30 11.26
C ALA A 147 11.17 13.03 10.40
N ALA A 148 11.37 13.15 9.08
CA ALA A 148 11.41 12.03 8.16
C ALA A 148 12.58 11.08 8.46
N ALA A 149 13.78 11.61 8.76
CA ALA A 149 14.93 10.78 9.14
C ALA A 149 14.66 10.02 10.45
N THR A 150 14.06 10.68 11.44
CA THR A 150 13.64 10.05 12.70
C THR A 150 12.59 8.96 12.45
N LEU A 151 11.61 9.23 11.59
CA LEU A 151 10.59 8.26 11.19
C LEU A 151 11.20 7.03 10.50
N VAL A 152 12.14 7.23 9.58
CA VAL A 152 12.86 6.13 8.94
C VAL A 152 13.57 5.26 9.99
N ALA A 153 14.26 5.87 10.96
CA ALA A 153 14.92 5.12 12.03
C ALA A 153 13.92 4.30 12.87
N ASP A 154 12.78 4.88 13.23
CA ASP A 154 11.73 4.20 14.00
C ASP A 154 11.04 3.07 13.21
N LEU A 155 10.83 3.26 11.90
CA LEU A 155 10.28 2.25 11.00
C LEU A 155 11.24 1.06 10.86
N LEU A 156 12.53 1.32 10.64
CA LEU A 156 13.56 0.29 10.57
C LEU A 156 13.77 -0.41 11.92
N GLY A 157 13.50 0.29 13.03
CA GLY A 157 13.51 -0.25 14.39
C GLY A 157 12.26 -1.05 14.78
N GLY A 158 11.26 -1.15 13.90
CA GLY A 158 10.03 -1.93 14.13
C GLY A 158 9.02 -1.31 15.11
N ARG A 159 9.15 -0.01 15.44
CA ARG A 159 8.34 0.67 16.47
C ARG A 159 6.82 0.60 16.19
N TYR A 160 6.43 0.59 14.92
CA TYR A 160 5.03 0.63 14.47
C TYR A 160 4.53 -0.69 13.88
N GLY A 161 5.32 -1.76 14.02
CA GLY A 161 5.18 -3.04 13.31
C GLY A 161 6.48 -3.36 12.57
N GLU A 162 6.74 -4.63 12.27
CA GLU A 162 7.82 -4.99 11.35
C GLU A 162 7.37 -4.58 9.94
N GLN A 163 8.17 -3.82 9.18
CA GLN A 163 8.09 -3.87 7.72
C GLN A 163 9.20 -4.79 7.28
N ARG A 164 8.88 -6.03 6.88
CA ARG A 164 9.88 -6.90 6.23
C ARG A 164 10.09 -6.42 4.80
N ILE A 165 10.86 -5.36 4.66
CA ILE A 165 11.26 -4.79 3.37
C ILE A 165 12.35 -5.69 2.80
N ASN A 166 11.98 -6.56 1.85
CA ASN A 166 12.84 -7.39 1.00
C ASN A 166 14.23 -7.75 1.59
N SER A 167 14.33 -8.95 2.18
CA SER A 167 15.58 -9.72 2.15
C SER A 167 15.85 -10.30 0.76
#